data_AF-A0A0A7PHM2-F1
#
_entry.id   AF-A0A0A7PHM2-F1
#
_cell.length_a   1.000
_cell.length_b   1.000
_cell.length_c   1.000
_cell.angle_alpha   90.00
_cell.angle_beta   90.00
_cell.angle_gamma   90.00
#
_symmetry.space_group_name_H-M   'P 1'
#
loop_
_entity.id
_entity.type
_entity.pdbx_description
1 polymer ?
#
loop_
_entity_poly.entity_id
_entity_poly.type
_entity_poly.pdbx_seq_one_letter_code
_entity_poly.pdbx_strand_id
1 'polypeptide(L)'
;MAKSELCSIDGCGKSVKTRSWCNAHYQRQLKYGDPTGGPRGPRAATGEPLAWLRQHLSYDTADCLLWPFARFPNGYGTIVYQGVTTHASRAMCIEAHGPAPDDQPFALHSCANGHNGCVSPKHLRWGAQVENMADSVEDGTRARGGANAQSKLSEGDVREIRSLIGTMRKKDIAARFGVNADHVRAIERGIVWAWLE
;
A
#
# COMPACT_ATOMS: atom_id res chain seq x y z
N MET A 1 -31.36 -21.44 35.44
CA MET A 1 -31.19 -20.66 34.20
C MET A 1 -29.84 -19.97 34.27
N ALA A 2 -28.95 -20.18 33.29
CA ALA A 2 -27.63 -19.55 33.30
C ALA A 2 -27.80 -18.03 33.17
N LYS A 3 -27.23 -17.27 34.12
CA LYS A 3 -27.26 -15.81 34.12
C LYS A 3 -26.49 -15.34 32.89
N SER A 4 -27.18 -14.85 31.86
CA SER A 4 -26.53 -14.26 30.70
C SER A 4 -25.83 -12.98 31.14
N GLU A 5 -24.50 -13.00 31.22
CA GLU A 5 -23.72 -11.80 31.49
C GLU A 5 -23.94 -10.77 30.37
N LEU A 6 -24.01 -9.49 30.73
CA LEU A 6 -24.13 -8.38 29.78
C LEU A 6 -22.77 -7.77 29.48
N CYS A 7 -22.62 -7.25 28.27
CA CYS A 7 -21.41 -6.59 27.81
C CYS A 7 -21.01 -5.45 28.74
N SER A 8 -19.72 -5.36 29.08
CA SER A 8 -19.13 -4.34 29.96
C SER A 8 -19.04 -2.94 29.35
N ILE A 9 -19.45 -2.75 28.09
CA ILE A 9 -19.44 -1.44 27.45
C ILE A 9 -20.76 -0.75 27.79
N ASP A 10 -20.64 0.44 28.38
CA ASP A 10 -21.77 1.25 28.81
C ASP A 10 -22.78 1.47 27.67
N GLY A 11 -24.07 1.35 27.98
CA GLY A 11 -25.15 1.46 27.00
C GLY A 11 -25.27 0.33 25.96
N CYS A 12 -24.46 -0.75 26.00
CA CYS A 12 -24.52 -1.81 24.99
C CYS A 12 -25.71 -2.78 25.14
N GLY A 13 -25.96 -3.27 26.36
CA GLY A 13 -27.07 -4.18 26.68
C GLY A 13 -27.05 -5.57 26.02
N LYS A 14 -26.03 -5.91 25.21
CA LYS A 14 -25.90 -7.21 24.53
C LYS A 14 -25.27 -8.26 25.44
N SER A 15 -25.58 -9.54 25.22
CA SER A 15 -24.96 -10.65 25.95
C SER A 15 -23.46 -10.75 25.69
N VAL A 16 -22.70 -11.13 26.73
CA VAL A 16 -21.27 -11.42 26.64
C VAL A 16 -21.06 -12.65 25.76
N LYS A 17 -20.09 -12.54 24.85
CA LYS A 17 -19.55 -13.69 24.13
C LYS A 17 -18.28 -14.19 24.82
N THR A 18 -17.36 -13.28 25.16
CA THR A 18 -16.08 -13.61 25.80
C THR A 18 -15.43 -12.32 26.33
N ARG A 19 -14.53 -12.44 27.32
CA ARG A 19 -13.80 -11.31 27.93
C ARG A 19 -14.71 -10.15 28.37
N SER A 20 -15.89 -10.48 28.92
CA SER A 20 -16.90 -9.50 29.33
C SER A 20 -17.44 -8.60 28.21
N TRP A 21 -17.18 -8.93 26.94
CA TRP A 21 -17.66 -8.18 25.78
C TRP A 21 -18.65 -8.99 24.94
N CYS A 22 -19.62 -8.30 24.34
CA CYS A 22 -20.43 -8.89 23.27
C CYS A 22 -19.55 -9.22 22.06
N ASN A 23 -20.06 -10.05 21.15
CA ASN A 23 -19.32 -10.42 19.94
C ASN A 23 -18.81 -9.19 19.18
N ALA A 24 -19.62 -8.13 19.03
CA ALA A 24 -19.23 -6.94 18.30
C ALA A 24 -18.06 -6.18 18.95
N HIS A 25 -18.09 -5.98 20.26
CA HIS A 25 -17.01 -5.30 21.00
C HIS A 25 -15.74 -6.15 21.09
N TYR A 26 -15.90 -7.48 21.22
CA TYR A 26 -14.76 -8.40 21.11
C TYR A 26 -14.09 -8.32 19.72
N GLN A 27 -14.87 -8.30 18.63
CA GLN A 27 -14.33 -8.14 17.28
C GLN A 27 -13.66 -6.78 17.06
N ARG A 28 -14.21 -5.71 17.64
CA ARG A 28 -13.60 -4.36 17.59
C ARG A 28 -12.29 -4.30 18.35
N GLN A 29 -12.21 -4.89 19.55
CA GLN A 29 -10.96 -5.03 20.29
C GLN A 29 -9.89 -5.78 19.47
N LEU A 30 -10.25 -6.91 18.85
CA LEU A 30 -9.31 -7.69 18.04
C LEU A 30 -8.83 -6.91 16.81
N LYS A 31 -9.71 -6.13 16.19
CA LYS A 31 -9.40 -5.45 14.92
C LYS A 31 -8.76 -4.07 15.10
N TYR A 32 -9.16 -3.32 16.11
CA TYR A 32 -8.81 -1.90 16.30
C TYR A 32 -8.07 -1.61 17.60
N GLY A 33 -7.88 -2.61 18.47
CA GLY A 33 -7.27 -2.42 19.79
C GLY A 33 -8.16 -1.73 20.82
N ASP A 34 -9.39 -1.35 20.42
CA ASP A 34 -10.36 -0.62 21.22
C ASP A 34 -11.75 -1.26 21.03
N PRO A 35 -12.46 -1.67 22.10
CA PRO A 35 -13.77 -2.30 21.97
C PRO A 35 -14.84 -1.34 21.47
N THR A 36 -14.62 -0.03 21.59
CA THR A 36 -15.45 1.04 21.01
C THR A 36 -14.95 1.52 19.65
N GLY A 37 -13.77 1.03 19.23
CA GLY A 37 -13.10 1.40 18.00
C GLY A 37 -13.84 0.97 16.73
N GLY A 38 -13.57 1.68 15.65
CA GLY A 38 -14.17 1.44 14.34
C GLY A 38 -14.39 2.75 13.57
N PRO A 39 -15.01 2.68 12.38
CA PRO A 39 -15.30 3.87 11.59
C PRO A 39 -16.13 4.86 12.41
N ARG A 40 -15.61 6.09 12.58
CA ARG A 40 -16.33 7.19 13.20
C ARG A 40 -17.30 7.76 12.16
N GLY A 41 -18.60 7.49 12.34
CA GLY A 41 -19.66 8.05 11.52
C GLY A 41 -20.63 7.00 10.96
N PRO A 42 -21.81 7.44 10.49
CA PRO A 42 -22.71 6.56 9.75
C PRO A 42 -21.99 5.99 8.52
N ARG A 43 -22.29 4.75 8.17
CA ARG A 43 -21.90 4.23 6.86
C ARG A 43 -22.60 5.08 5.80
N ALA A 44 -21.88 5.46 4.76
CA ALA A 44 -22.48 6.09 3.60
C ALA A 44 -23.68 5.26 3.11
N ALA A 45 -24.75 5.95 2.73
CA ALA A 45 -25.93 5.30 2.18
C ALA A 45 -25.57 4.57 0.87
N THR A 46 -26.33 3.54 0.52
CA THR A 46 -26.15 2.81 -0.74
C THR A 46 -26.20 3.79 -1.91
N GLY A 47 -25.14 3.83 -2.72
CA GLY A 47 -25.05 4.70 -3.89
C GLY A 47 -24.54 6.13 -3.62
N GLU A 48 -24.51 6.60 -2.37
CA GLU A 48 -23.98 7.91 -2.01
C GLU A 48 -22.53 8.12 -2.48
N PRO A 49 -21.60 7.16 -2.30
CA PRO A 49 -20.24 7.35 -2.78
C PRO A 49 -20.13 7.52 -4.30
N LEU A 50 -20.97 6.81 -5.07
CA LEU A 50 -20.98 6.91 -6.53
C LEU A 50 -21.60 8.23 -6.99
N ALA A 51 -22.66 8.68 -6.33
CA ALA A 51 -23.26 9.99 -6.60
C ALA A 51 -22.26 11.12 -6.33
N TRP A 52 -21.55 11.07 -5.19
CA TRP A 52 -20.51 12.04 -4.86
C TRP A 52 -19.38 12.02 -5.90
N LEU A 53 -18.91 10.84 -6.31
CA LEU A 53 -17.88 10.71 -7.34
C LEU A 53 -18.31 11.38 -8.65
N ARG A 54 -19.54 11.13 -9.11
CA ARG A 54 -20.09 11.73 -10.34
C ARG A 54 -20.24 13.25 -10.26
N GLN A 55 -20.61 13.79 -9.10
CA GLN A 55 -20.72 15.24 -8.89
C GLN A 55 -19.35 15.95 -9.02
N HIS A 56 -18.24 15.23 -8.84
CA HIS A 56 -16.90 15.79 -8.89
C HIS A 56 -16.14 15.42 -10.18
N LEU A 57 -16.82 14.96 -11.23
CA LEU A 57 -16.19 14.68 -12.52
C LEU A 57 -15.58 15.93 -13.17
N SER A 58 -16.15 17.10 -12.90
CA SER A 58 -15.65 18.39 -13.37
C SER A 58 -14.65 19.04 -12.42
N TYR A 59 -14.17 18.33 -11.40
CA TYR A 59 -13.17 18.85 -10.48
C TYR A 59 -11.84 19.06 -11.22
N ASP A 60 -11.51 20.31 -11.47
CA ASP A 60 -10.45 20.70 -12.42
C ASP A 60 -9.27 21.47 -11.76
N THR A 61 -9.13 21.39 -10.44
CA THR A 61 -8.03 22.05 -9.73
C THR A 61 -6.75 21.20 -9.75
N ALA A 62 -5.61 21.85 -9.50
CA ALA A 62 -4.34 21.15 -9.26
C ALA A 62 -4.29 20.43 -7.90
N ASP A 63 -5.23 20.71 -7.01
CA ASP A 63 -5.29 20.09 -5.69
C ASP A 63 -5.81 18.64 -5.74
N CYS A 64 -5.47 17.87 -4.71
CA CYS A 64 -6.00 16.52 -4.55
C CYS A 64 -7.46 16.55 -4.06
N LEU A 65 -8.35 15.91 -4.82
CA LEU A 65 -9.69 15.57 -4.36
C LEU A 65 -9.62 14.29 -3.50
N LEU A 66 -9.68 14.43 -2.18
CA LEU A 66 -9.57 13.29 -1.26
C LEU A 66 -10.91 12.57 -1.07
N TRP A 67 -10.86 11.24 -1.12
CA TRP A 67 -12.01 10.36 -0.91
C TRP A 67 -12.53 10.48 0.54
N PRO A 68 -13.78 10.91 0.75
CA PRO A 68 -14.31 11.14 2.10
C PRO A 68 -14.90 9.88 2.74
N PHE A 69 -15.02 8.79 1.97
CA PHE A 69 -15.65 7.55 2.43
C PHE A 69 -14.61 6.48 2.81
N ALA A 70 -15.08 5.23 2.94
CA ALA A 70 -14.26 4.10 3.32
C ALA A 70 -13.02 3.94 2.42
N ARG A 71 -11.92 3.50 3.04
CA ARG A 71 -10.64 3.25 2.40
C ARG A 71 -10.19 1.82 2.70
N PHE A 72 -9.41 1.25 1.78
CA PHE A 72 -8.68 0.02 2.03
C PHE A 72 -7.58 0.24 3.08
N PRO A 73 -7.04 -0.83 3.71
CA PRO A 73 -5.95 -0.71 4.68
C PRO A 73 -4.68 -0.04 4.14
N ASN A 74 -4.45 -0.10 2.83
CA ASN A 74 -3.36 0.60 2.13
C ASN A 74 -3.67 2.09 1.85
N GLY A 75 -4.77 2.61 2.38
CA GLY A 75 -5.16 4.03 2.36
C GLY A 75 -5.92 4.48 1.11
N TYR A 76 -6.00 3.67 0.07
CA TYR A 76 -6.76 4.02 -1.14
C TYR A 76 -8.27 4.00 -0.90
N GLY A 77 -8.99 4.94 -1.52
CA GLY A 77 -10.45 4.99 -1.47
C GLY A 77 -11.08 3.73 -2.05
N THR A 78 -12.14 3.23 -1.41
CA THR A 78 -12.92 2.08 -1.90
C THR A 78 -14.35 2.50 -2.25
N ILE A 79 -14.91 1.88 -3.29
CA ILE A 79 -16.27 2.12 -3.78
C ILE A 79 -16.85 0.82 -4.36
N VAL A 80 -18.17 0.64 -4.30
CA VAL A 80 -18.88 -0.34 -5.13
C VAL A 80 -19.23 0.33 -6.46
N TYR A 81 -18.66 -0.17 -7.55
CA TYR A 81 -18.88 0.34 -8.91
C TYR A 81 -19.39 -0.81 -9.79
N GLN A 82 -20.53 -0.63 -10.44
CA GLN A 82 -21.16 -1.66 -11.28
C GLN A 82 -21.33 -3.02 -10.56
N GLY A 83 -21.66 -2.98 -9.26
CA GLY A 83 -21.86 -4.18 -8.44
C GLY A 83 -20.57 -4.81 -7.87
N VAL A 84 -19.39 -4.26 -8.18
CA VAL A 84 -18.09 -4.80 -7.73
C VAL A 84 -17.36 -3.78 -6.85
N THR A 85 -16.83 -4.22 -5.71
CA THR A 85 -15.97 -3.39 -4.86
C THR A 85 -14.61 -3.18 -5.55
N THR A 86 -14.23 -1.92 -5.75
CA THR A 86 -13.00 -1.53 -6.44
C THR A 86 -12.38 -0.26 -5.81
N HIS A 87 -11.29 0.22 -6.39
CA HIS A 87 -10.66 1.49 -6.02
C HIS A 87 -11.49 2.67 -6.53
N ALA A 88 -11.74 3.66 -5.67
CA ALA A 88 -12.47 4.86 -6.02
C ALA A 88 -11.76 5.66 -7.13
N SER A 89 -10.42 5.67 -7.14
CA SER A 89 -9.63 6.27 -8.21
C SER A 89 -9.86 5.60 -9.57
N ARG A 90 -9.98 4.27 -9.61
CA ARG A 90 -10.30 3.54 -10.85
C ARG A 90 -11.70 3.90 -11.35
N ALA A 91 -12.69 3.93 -10.46
CA ALA A 91 -14.04 4.32 -10.82
C ALA A 91 -14.10 5.75 -11.39
N MET A 92 -13.38 6.69 -10.78
CA MET A 92 -13.25 8.05 -11.31
C MET A 92 -12.59 8.08 -12.68
N CYS A 93 -11.49 7.33 -12.87
CA CYS A 93 -10.79 7.26 -14.15
C CYS A 93 -11.70 6.72 -15.26
N ILE A 94 -12.56 5.73 -14.95
CA ILE A 94 -13.55 5.21 -15.89
C ILE A 94 -14.59 6.28 -16.28
N GLU A 95 -15.14 6.98 -15.28
CA GLU A 95 -16.19 7.99 -15.53
C GLU A 95 -15.64 9.25 -16.22
N ALA A 96 -14.39 9.63 -15.96
CA ALA A 96 -13.75 10.82 -16.52
C ALA A 96 -13.08 10.58 -17.88
N HIS A 97 -12.38 9.46 -18.04
CA HIS A 97 -11.52 9.18 -19.20
C HIS A 97 -12.02 8.00 -20.05
N GLY A 98 -13.15 7.39 -19.67
CA GLY A 98 -13.70 6.23 -20.35
C GLY A 98 -13.06 4.90 -19.90
N PRO A 99 -13.48 3.78 -20.50
CA PRO A 99 -13.00 2.45 -20.13
C PRO A 99 -11.49 2.33 -20.30
N ALA A 100 -10.87 1.50 -19.44
CA ALA A 100 -9.44 1.25 -19.52
C ALA A 100 -9.08 0.56 -20.84
N PRO A 101 -8.02 1.01 -21.55
CA PRO A 101 -7.43 0.26 -22.65
C PRO A 101 -6.87 -1.09 -22.17
N ASP A 102 -6.87 -2.10 -23.03
CA ASP A 102 -6.41 -3.45 -22.70
C ASP A 102 -4.91 -3.49 -22.34
N ASP A 103 -4.10 -2.64 -22.98
CA ASP A 103 -2.65 -2.53 -22.79
C ASP A 103 -2.27 -1.63 -21.58
N GLN A 104 -3.20 -0.81 -21.10
CA GLN A 104 -2.98 0.17 -20.02
C GLN A 104 -4.08 0.09 -18.96
N PRO A 105 -4.24 -1.08 -18.29
CA PRO A 105 -5.40 -1.30 -17.45
C PRO A 105 -5.31 -0.61 -16.09
N PHE A 106 -4.24 0.11 -15.74
CA PHE A 106 -4.05 0.69 -14.40
C PHE A 106 -4.36 2.18 -14.38
N ALA A 107 -5.12 2.62 -13.36
CA ALA A 107 -5.35 4.03 -13.10
C ALA A 107 -4.16 4.56 -12.29
N LEU A 108 -3.27 5.30 -12.94
CA LEU A 108 -2.06 5.87 -12.35
C LEU A 108 -2.32 7.27 -11.84
N HIS A 109 -1.73 7.59 -10.71
CA HIS A 109 -1.76 8.93 -10.14
C HIS A 109 -0.57 9.74 -10.64
N SER A 110 -0.80 10.94 -11.17
CA SER A 110 0.27 11.93 -11.37
C SER A 110 0.67 12.66 -10.08
N CYS A 111 -0.03 12.37 -8.97
CA CYS A 111 0.23 12.94 -7.65
C CYS A 111 0.71 11.86 -6.66
N ALA A 112 1.53 12.25 -5.67
CA ALA A 112 2.00 11.33 -4.63
C ALA A 112 0.92 10.92 -3.59
N ASN A 113 -0.31 11.44 -3.69
CA ASN A 113 -1.38 11.27 -2.70
C ASN A 113 -2.39 10.15 -3.03
N GLY A 114 -2.08 9.25 -3.97
CA GLY A 114 -2.96 8.11 -4.28
C GLY A 114 -3.28 7.26 -3.05
N HIS A 115 -2.26 6.93 -2.26
CA HIS A 115 -2.37 6.18 -1.00
C HIS A 115 -3.12 6.95 0.10
N ASN A 116 -3.33 8.26 -0.04
CA ASN A 116 -4.14 9.07 0.86
C ASN A 116 -5.60 9.18 0.38
N GLY A 117 -5.97 8.46 -0.68
CA GLY A 117 -7.31 8.41 -1.23
C GLY A 117 -7.60 9.51 -2.26
N CYS A 118 -6.59 10.03 -2.97
CA CYS A 118 -6.83 10.97 -4.07
C CYS A 118 -7.67 10.32 -5.19
N VAL A 119 -8.71 11.03 -5.63
CA VAL A 119 -9.61 10.66 -6.74
C VAL A 119 -9.83 11.83 -7.70
N SER A 120 -8.91 12.80 -7.77
CA SER A 120 -9.03 13.92 -8.72
C SER A 120 -8.99 13.40 -10.17
N PRO A 121 -9.97 13.73 -11.03
CA PRO A 121 -9.97 13.32 -12.44
C PRO A 121 -8.68 13.73 -13.17
N LYS A 122 -8.19 14.94 -12.89
CA LYS A 122 -6.95 15.51 -13.45
C LYS A 122 -5.68 14.78 -13.03
N HIS A 123 -5.70 14.13 -11.87
CA HIS A 123 -4.55 13.36 -11.37
C HIS A 123 -4.56 11.91 -11.82
N LEU A 124 -5.56 11.48 -12.59
CA LEU A 124 -5.72 10.10 -12.99
C LEU A 124 -5.53 9.97 -14.49
N ARG A 125 -4.80 8.93 -14.89
CA ARG A 125 -4.66 8.51 -16.28
C ARG A 125 -4.60 6.99 -16.36
N TRP A 126 -4.92 6.45 -17.52
CA TRP A 126 -4.59 5.05 -17.82
C TRP A 126 -3.08 4.90 -18.03
N GLY A 127 -2.53 3.75 -17.62
CA GLY A 127 -1.13 3.41 -17.83
C GLY A 127 -0.86 1.92 -17.64
N ALA A 128 0.30 1.49 -18.10
CA ALA A 128 0.76 0.12 -18.01
C ALA A 128 1.35 -0.20 -16.64
N GLN A 129 1.42 -1.49 -16.29
CA GLN A 129 2.04 -1.94 -15.05
C GLN A 129 3.50 -1.48 -14.93
N VAL A 130 4.22 -1.45 -16.05
CA VAL A 130 5.63 -1.04 -16.11
C VAL A 130 5.81 0.44 -15.77
N GLU A 131 4.87 1.31 -16.13
CA GLU A 131 4.89 2.74 -15.76
C GLU A 131 4.64 2.92 -14.27
N ASN A 132 3.66 2.20 -13.71
CA ASN A 132 3.41 2.19 -12.27
C ASN A 132 4.63 1.70 -11.46
N MET A 133 5.37 0.74 -12.03
CA MET A 133 6.60 0.24 -11.43
C MET A 133 7.79 1.18 -11.64
N ALA A 134 7.86 1.90 -12.77
CA ALA A 134 8.92 2.86 -13.08
C ALA A 134 8.88 4.04 -12.10
N ASP A 135 7.69 4.56 -11.78
CA ASP A 135 7.51 5.59 -10.74
C ASP A 135 8.03 5.10 -9.37
N SER A 136 7.84 3.80 -9.05
CA SER A 136 8.38 3.20 -7.81
C SER A 136 9.90 3.00 -7.82
N VAL A 137 10.54 2.99 -8.99
CA VAL A 137 12.01 2.93 -9.12
C VAL A 137 12.62 4.32 -9.02
N GLU A 138 11.95 5.34 -9.55
CA GLU A 138 12.38 6.74 -9.52
C GLU A 138 12.20 7.37 -8.13
N ASP A 139 11.11 7.05 -7.42
CA ASP A 139 10.82 7.52 -6.06
C ASP A 139 11.59 6.77 -4.94
N GLY A 140 12.44 5.79 -5.27
CA GLY A 140 13.29 5.10 -4.29
C GLY A 140 12.55 4.26 -3.23
N THR A 141 11.26 4.00 -3.41
CA THR A 141 10.40 3.31 -2.42
C THR A 141 10.60 1.79 -2.34
N ARG A 142 11.39 1.21 -3.25
CA ARG A 142 11.83 -0.18 -3.12
C ARG A 142 13.10 -0.26 -2.28
N ALA A 143 12.98 -0.92 -1.13
CA ALA A 143 14.09 -1.44 -0.37
C ALA A 143 15.01 -2.29 -1.27
N ARG A 144 16.08 -1.69 -1.78
CA ARG A 144 17.15 -2.33 -2.56
C ARG A 144 18.42 -2.30 -1.73
N GLY A 145 19.28 -3.30 -1.94
CA GLY A 145 20.54 -3.35 -1.24
C GLY A 145 20.36 -3.44 0.29
N GLY A 146 21.05 -2.58 1.03
CA GLY A 146 21.05 -2.58 2.49
C GLY A 146 19.69 -2.24 3.12
N ALA A 147 18.82 -1.56 2.37
CA ALA A 147 17.45 -1.27 2.78
C ALA A 147 16.53 -2.51 2.73
N ASN A 148 16.92 -3.58 2.03
CA ASN A 148 16.20 -4.85 2.10
C ASN A 148 16.58 -5.57 3.41
N ALA A 149 15.59 -5.81 4.27
CA ALA A 149 15.79 -6.50 5.55
C ALA A 149 16.40 -7.92 5.44
N GLN A 150 16.35 -8.53 4.25
CA GLN A 150 16.99 -9.83 3.97
C GLN A 150 18.41 -9.69 3.38
N SER A 151 18.86 -8.48 3.07
CA SER A 151 20.21 -8.26 2.55
C SER A 151 21.25 -8.44 3.67
N LYS A 152 22.25 -9.27 3.39
CA LYS A 152 23.43 -9.41 4.26
C LYS A 152 24.48 -8.32 4.07
N LEU A 153 24.38 -7.58 2.97
CA LEU A 153 25.35 -6.56 2.58
C LEU A 153 24.68 -5.19 2.57
N SER A 154 25.37 -4.20 3.12
CA SER A 154 25.09 -2.79 2.94
C SER A 154 25.79 -2.22 1.71
N GLU A 155 25.40 -1.03 1.30
CA GLU A 155 26.08 -0.25 0.26
C GLU A 155 27.57 -0.02 0.61
N GLY A 156 27.89 0.15 1.90
CA GLY A 156 29.26 0.27 2.38
C GLY A 156 30.06 -1.01 2.15
N ASP A 157 29.48 -2.17 2.50
CA ASP A 157 30.12 -3.48 2.32
C ASP A 157 30.42 -3.75 0.85
N VAL A 158 29.51 -3.39 -0.05
CA VAL A 158 29.70 -3.62 -1.49
C VAL A 158 30.82 -2.75 -2.07
N ARG A 159 30.94 -1.49 -1.63
CA ARG A 159 32.08 -0.64 -2.02
C ARG A 159 33.40 -1.20 -1.48
N GLU A 160 33.42 -1.69 -0.25
CA GLU A 160 34.61 -2.33 0.31
C GLU A 160 34.96 -3.62 -0.46
N ILE A 161 33.98 -4.50 -0.74
CA ILE A 161 34.15 -5.69 -1.58
C ILE A 161 34.78 -5.32 -2.93
N ARG A 162 34.28 -4.27 -3.59
CA ARG A 162 34.84 -3.79 -4.87
C ARG A 162 36.30 -3.33 -4.74
N SER A 163 36.63 -2.59 -3.68
CA SER A 163 38.02 -2.16 -3.43
C SER A 163 38.98 -3.33 -3.16
N LEU A 164 38.46 -4.45 -2.65
CA LEU A 164 39.25 -5.65 -2.35
C LEU A 164 39.40 -6.61 -3.54
N ILE A 165 38.59 -6.45 -4.59
CA ILE A 165 38.72 -7.24 -5.82
C ILE A 165 40.05 -6.90 -6.49
N GLY A 166 40.89 -7.91 -6.70
CA GLY A 166 42.23 -7.76 -7.28
C GLY A 166 43.35 -7.67 -6.23
N THR A 167 43.04 -7.33 -4.97
CA THR A 167 44.02 -7.33 -3.87
C THR A 167 43.97 -8.63 -3.04
N MET A 168 42.79 -9.25 -2.93
CA MET A 168 42.58 -10.51 -2.20
C MET A 168 41.90 -11.57 -3.06
N ARG A 169 41.99 -12.84 -2.65
CA ARG A 169 41.22 -13.91 -3.30
C ARG A 169 39.74 -13.75 -2.97
N LYS A 170 38.88 -13.94 -3.97
CA LYS A 170 37.42 -13.76 -3.86
C LYS A 170 36.78 -14.62 -2.76
N LYS A 171 37.36 -15.80 -2.47
CA LYS A 171 36.93 -16.67 -1.37
C LYS A 171 37.15 -16.03 0.00
N ASP A 172 38.27 -15.32 0.17
CA ASP A 172 38.64 -14.69 1.43
C ASP A 172 37.81 -13.42 1.65
N ILE A 173 37.55 -12.67 0.57
CA ILE A 173 36.59 -11.55 0.56
C ILE A 173 35.21 -12.06 0.98
N ALA A 174 34.72 -13.13 0.35
CA ALA A 174 33.42 -13.69 0.65
C ALA A 174 33.27 -14.12 2.12
N ALA A 175 34.30 -14.76 2.67
CA ALA A 175 34.33 -15.15 4.08
C ALA A 175 34.26 -13.93 5.02
N ARG A 176 34.97 -12.84 4.69
CA ARG A 176 34.99 -11.60 5.49
C ARG A 176 33.61 -10.95 5.62
N PHE A 177 32.81 -11.02 4.56
CA PHE A 177 31.46 -10.43 4.51
C PHE A 177 30.33 -11.45 4.71
N GLY A 178 30.63 -12.70 5.05
CA GLY A 178 29.61 -13.74 5.30
C GLY A 178 28.74 -14.09 4.08
N VAL A 179 29.30 -13.95 2.87
CA VAL A 179 28.64 -14.25 1.59
C VAL A 179 29.34 -15.39 0.85
N ASN A 180 28.73 -15.87 -0.25
CA ASN A 180 29.36 -16.85 -1.14
C ASN A 180 30.31 -16.15 -2.13
N ALA A 181 31.41 -16.79 -2.52
CA ALA A 181 32.35 -16.31 -3.54
C ALA A 181 31.67 -16.05 -4.90
N ASP A 182 30.59 -16.79 -5.22
CA ASP A 182 29.77 -16.50 -6.41
C ASP A 182 29.04 -15.15 -6.30
N HIS A 183 28.64 -14.75 -5.09
CA HIS A 183 28.05 -13.44 -4.84
C HIS A 183 29.10 -12.33 -5.07
N VAL A 184 30.34 -12.53 -4.63
CA VAL A 184 31.46 -11.61 -4.92
C VAL A 184 31.72 -11.51 -6.43
N ARG A 185 31.68 -12.63 -7.17
CA ARG A 185 31.78 -12.60 -8.65
C ARG A 185 30.62 -11.87 -9.32
N ALA A 186 29.41 -12.01 -8.79
CA ALA A 186 28.24 -11.31 -9.32
C ALA A 186 28.32 -9.79 -9.08
N ILE A 187 28.87 -9.36 -7.93
CA ILE A 187 29.19 -7.94 -7.63
C ILE A 187 30.27 -7.43 -8.59
N GLU A 188 31.35 -8.19 -8.81
CA GLU A 188 32.43 -7.86 -9.75
C GLU A 188 31.92 -7.67 -11.18
N ARG A 189 31.01 -8.54 -11.63
CA ARG A 189 30.42 -8.50 -12.98
C ARG A 189 29.30 -7.45 -13.14
N GLY A 190 28.94 -6.73 -12.07
CA GLY A 190 27.83 -5.78 -12.09
C GLY A 190 26.47 -6.45 -12.35
N ILE A 191 26.32 -7.75 -12.07
CA ILE A 191 25.04 -8.47 -12.20
C ILE A 191 24.12 -8.13 -11.02
N VAL A 192 24.71 -7.99 -9.83
CA VAL A 192 24.04 -7.53 -8.61
C VAL A 192 24.70 -6.24 -8.14
N TRP A 193 23.93 -5.36 -7.50
CA TRP A 193 24.40 -4.03 -7.09
C TRP A 193 24.89 -3.15 -8.25
N ALA A 194 24.39 -3.38 -9.47
CA ALA A 194 24.76 -2.64 -10.68
C ALA A 194 24.51 -1.12 -10.59
N TRP A 195 23.55 -0.71 -9.76
CA TRP A 195 23.16 0.69 -9.55
C TRP A 195 24.04 1.42 -8.54
N LEU A 196 24.85 0.70 -7.76
CA LEU A 196 25.78 1.27 -6.82
C LEU A 196 27.07 1.54 -7.59
N GLU A 197 27.62 2.75 -7.51
CA GLU A 197 28.95 3.12 -8.03
C GLU A 197 30.06 2.70 -7.06
#